data_AF-A0A2N6UKM8-F1
#
_entry.id   AF-A0A2N6UKM8-F1
#
_cell.length_a   1.000
_cell.length_b   1.000
_cell.length_c   1.000
_cell.angle_alpha   90.00
_cell.angle_beta   90.00
_cell.angle_gamma   90.00
#
_symmetry.space_group_name_H-M   'P 1'
#
loop_
_entity.id
_entity.type
_entity.pdbx_description
1 polymer ?
#
loop_
_entity_poly.entity_id
_entity_poly.type
_entity_poly.pdbx_seq_one_letter_code
_entity_poly.pdbx_strand_id
1 'polypeptide(L)'
;MVKKLKSKKKAFTLIELIIVIAIIALLAAIAIPKYKMSKEKAAITAHNANISMLKTAASLKLNESSSSDETIEWSDGKGDYKNYIDKWPKVPKGLKDIKADKYTVTINPKDSSIIINPGPIE
;
A
#
# COMPACT_ATOMS: atom_id res chain seq x y z
N MET A 1 -40.01 26.32 52.60
CA MET A 1 -39.90 24.85 52.47
C MET A 1 -39.85 24.51 50.97
N VAL A 2 -38.67 24.28 50.40
CA VAL A 2 -38.51 24.07 48.94
C VAL A 2 -38.42 22.58 48.64
N LYS A 3 -39.43 22.05 47.96
CA LYS A 3 -39.53 20.63 47.59
C LYS A 3 -38.57 20.34 46.43
N LYS A 4 -37.40 19.76 46.73
CA LYS A 4 -36.39 19.37 45.73
C LYS A 4 -36.94 18.20 44.89
N LEU A 5 -37.31 18.47 43.64
CA LEU A 5 -37.69 17.44 42.67
C LEU A 5 -36.46 16.57 42.39
N LYS A 6 -36.43 15.34 42.91
CA LYS A 6 -35.39 14.35 42.55
C LYS A 6 -35.57 13.97 41.08
N SER A 7 -34.77 14.56 40.20
CA SER A 7 -34.58 14.06 38.84
C SER A 7 -34.15 12.60 38.92
N LYS A 8 -34.97 11.67 38.39
CA LYS A 8 -34.58 10.27 38.26
C LYS A 8 -33.42 10.21 37.27
N LYS A 9 -32.19 10.13 37.77
CA LYS A 9 -31.03 9.84 36.93
C LYS A 9 -31.24 8.46 36.31
N LYS A 10 -31.42 8.40 34.98
CA LYS A 10 -31.46 7.14 34.24
C LYS A 10 -30.05 6.53 34.30
N ALA A 11 -29.90 5.45 35.05
CA ALA A 11 -28.68 4.66 35.06
C ALA A 11 -28.74 3.64 33.91
N PHE A 12 -27.65 3.50 33.18
CA PHE A 12 -27.51 2.50 32.12
C PHE A 12 -27.42 1.11 32.75
N THR A 13 -28.13 0.12 32.22
CA THR A 13 -28.10 -1.24 32.76
C THR A 13 -26.91 -2.02 32.18
N LEU A 14 -26.35 -2.94 32.97
CA LEU A 14 -25.26 -3.81 32.48
C LEU A 14 -25.72 -4.69 31.32
N ILE A 15 -26.99 -5.09 31.30
CA ILE A 15 -27.56 -5.91 30.22
C ILE A 15 -27.60 -5.14 28.89
N GLU A 16 -27.94 -3.84 28.91
CA GLU A 16 -27.87 -3.00 27.70
C GLU A 16 -26.44 -2.93 27.15
N LEU A 17 -25.44 -2.82 28.03
CA LEU A 17 -24.04 -2.81 27.60
C LEU A 17 -23.62 -4.14 26.96
N ILE A 18 -24.02 -5.25 27.56
CA ILE A 18 -23.68 -6.60 27.11
C ILE A 18 -24.28 -6.89 25.72
N ILE A 19 -25.52 -6.49 25.49
CA ILE A 19 -26.17 -6.69 24.17
C ILE A 19 -25.43 -5.86 23.10
N VAL A 20 -25.05 -4.62 23.42
CA VAL A 20 -24.32 -3.75 22.48
C VAL A 20 -22.97 -4.36 22.09
N ILE A 21 -22.17 -4.81 23.06
CA ILE A 21 -20.87 -5.44 22.74
C ILE A 21 -21.04 -6.74 21.95
N ALA A 22 -22.11 -7.51 22.21
CA ALA A 22 -22.40 -8.74 21.48
C ALA A 22 -22.70 -8.46 20.00
N ILE A 23 -23.51 -7.44 19.72
CA ILE A 23 -23.82 -7.02 18.34
C ILE A 23 -22.56 -6.47 17.64
N ILE A 24 -21.77 -5.64 18.32
CA ILE A 24 -20.51 -5.11 17.75
C ILE A 24 -19.54 -6.26 17.44
N ALA A 25 -19.40 -7.25 18.31
CA ALA A 25 -18.54 -8.40 18.09
C ALA A 25 -18.98 -9.22 16.86
N LEU A 26 -20.29 -9.44 16.69
CA LEU A 26 -20.84 -10.13 15.52
C LEU A 26 -20.54 -9.38 14.21
N LEU A 27 -20.75 -8.06 14.19
CA LEU A 27 -20.45 -7.23 13.02
C LEU A 27 -18.94 -7.20 12.73
N ALA A 28 -18.11 -7.06 13.77
CA ALA A 28 -16.65 -7.04 13.64
C ALA A 28 -16.11 -8.36 13.08
N ALA A 29 -16.68 -9.50 13.47
CA ALA A 29 -16.28 -10.82 12.97
C ALA A 29 -16.38 -10.93 11.44
N ILE A 30 -17.38 -10.28 10.81
CA ILE A 30 -17.55 -10.27 9.34
C ILE A 30 -16.79 -9.10 8.71
N ALA A 31 -16.81 -7.92 9.34
CA ALA A 31 -16.23 -6.70 8.78
C ALA A 31 -14.70 -6.74 8.71
N ILE A 32 -14.03 -7.26 9.75
CA ILE A 32 -12.55 -7.30 9.83
C ILE A 32 -11.93 -8.13 8.69
N PRO A 33 -12.31 -9.40 8.44
CA PRO A 33 -11.72 -10.18 7.36
C PRO A 33 -12.00 -9.57 5.99
N LYS A 34 -13.23 -9.07 5.76
CA LYS A 34 -13.60 -8.39 4.50
C LYS A 34 -12.74 -7.14 4.26
N TYR A 35 -12.54 -6.32 5.30
CA TYR A 35 -11.70 -5.13 5.21
C TYR A 35 -10.23 -5.49 4.92
N LYS A 36 -9.70 -6.53 5.58
CA LYS A 36 -8.33 -7.02 5.33
C LYS A 36 -8.14 -7.44 3.87
N MET A 37 -9.05 -8.23 3.31
CA MET A 37 -8.98 -8.66 1.90
C MET A 37 -9.07 -7.47 0.93
N SER A 38 -9.97 -6.52 1.18
CA SER A 38 -10.10 -5.32 0.33
C SER A 38 -8.83 -4.47 0.36
N LYS A 39 -8.21 -4.32 1.54
CA LYS A 39 -6.97 -3.55 1.70
C LYS A 39 -5.80 -4.23 0.99
N GLU A 40 -5.70 -5.55 1.10
CA GLU A 40 -4.69 -6.36 0.40
C GLU A 40 -4.85 -6.26 -1.12
N LYS A 41 -6.07 -6.41 -1.65
CA LYS A 41 -6.34 -6.24 -3.08
C LYS A 41 -5.97 -4.85 -3.58
N ALA A 42 -6.31 -3.80 -2.82
CA ALA A 42 -5.93 -2.43 -3.16
C ALA A 42 -4.40 -2.24 -3.15
N ALA A 43 -3.69 -2.86 -2.20
CA ALA A 43 -2.24 -2.83 -2.14
C ALA A 43 -1.60 -3.52 -3.36
N ILE A 44 -2.13 -4.67 -3.79
CA ILE A 44 -1.68 -5.39 -4.99
C ILE A 44 -1.90 -4.55 -6.25
N THR A 45 -3.11 -4.00 -6.44
CA THR A 45 -3.40 -3.12 -7.58
C THR A 45 -2.47 -1.91 -7.63
N ALA A 46 -2.26 -1.23 -6.50
CA ALA A 46 -1.36 -0.08 -6.44
C ALA A 46 0.10 -0.47 -6.71
N HIS A 47 0.53 -1.63 -6.20
CA HIS A 47 1.87 -2.16 -6.41
C HIS A 47 2.16 -2.46 -7.89
N ASN A 48 1.24 -3.15 -8.57
CA ASN A 48 1.36 -3.46 -9.99
C ASN A 48 1.33 -2.20 -10.86
N ALA A 49 0.49 -1.22 -10.49
CA ALA A 49 0.48 0.09 -11.16
C ALA A 49 1.83 0.82 -11.03
N ASN A 50 2.44 0.80 -9.83
CA ASN A 50 3.77 1.38 -9.63
C ASN A 50 4.84 0.68 -10.46
N ILE A 51 4.82 -0.65 -10.55
CA ILE A 51 5.77 -1.41 -11.37
C ILE A 51 5.60 -1.08 -12.85
N SER A 52 4.35 -1.02 -13.33
CA SER A 52 4.07 -0.65 -14.72
C SER A 52 4.62 0.75 -15.04
N MET A 53 4.41 1.72 -14.15
CA MET A 53 4.96 3.07 -14.27
C MET A 53 6.50 3.07 -14.32
N LEU A 54 7.15 2.36 -13.40
CA LEU A 54 8.61 2.23 -13.35
C LEU A 54 9.16 1.53 -14.61
N LYS A 55 8.45 0.51 -15.12
CA LYS A 55 8.82 -0.20 -16.33
C LYS A 55 8.77 0.72 -17.54
N THR A 56 7.70 1.49 -17.70
CA THR A 56 7.59 2.48 -18.78
C THR A 56 8.72 3.50 -18.71
N ALA A 57 9.00 4.05 -17.52
CA ALA A 57 10.10 5.00 -17.34
C ALA A 57 11.47 4.39 -17.67
N ALA A 58 11.72 3.16 -17.22
CA ALA A 58 12.95 2.43 -17.51
C ALA A 58 13.10 2.10 -18.99
N SER A 59 12.01 1.78 -19.69
CA SER A 59 12.01 1.56 -21.14
C SER A 59 12.36 2.83 -21.91
N LEU A 60 11.91 4.00 -21.47
CA LEU A 60 12.31 5.27 -22.07
C LEU A 60 13.82 5.51 -21.91
N LYS A 61 14.35 5.31 -20.69
CA LYS A 61 15.80 5.42 -20.45
C LYS A 61 16.61 4.43 -21.29
N LEU A 62 16.13 3.19 -21.40
CA LEU A 62 16.78 2.16 -22.19
C LEU A 62 16.88 2.55 -23.67
N ASN A 63 15.82 3.15 -24.22
CA ASN A 63 15.81 3.62 -25.61
C ASN A 63 16.77 4.80 -25.87
N GLU A 64 17.06 5.60 -24.84
CA GLU A 64 18.03 6.69 -24.92
C GLU A 64 19.48 6.21 -24.70
N SER A 65 19.66 5.09 -23.99
CA SER A 65 20.97 4.50 -23.74
C SER A 65 21.47 3.71 -24.95
N SER A 66 22.79 3.73 -25.17
CA SER A 66 23.45 2.90 -26.16
C SER A 66 23.85 1.55 -25.55
N SER A 67 23.92 0.49 -26.35
CA SER A 67 24.30 -0.85 -25.87
C SER A 67 25.72 -0.93 -25.27
N SER A 68 26.55 0.09 -25.45
CA SER A 68 27.87 0.22 -24.81
C SER A 68 27.82 0.75 -23.38
N ASP A 69 26.68 1.31 -22.96
CA ASP A 69 26.54 2.01 -21.69
C ASP A 69 26.54 1.03 -20.51
N GLU A 70 26.92 1.53 -19.34
CA GLU A 70 26.93 0.77 -18.10
C GLU A 70 25.51 0.48 -17.59
N THR A 71 25.37 -0.55 -16.75
CA THR A 71 24.11 -0.85 -16.07
C THR A 71 23.72 0.30 -15.15
N ILE A 72 22.49 0.78 -15.28
CA ILE A 72 21.95 1.88 -14.49
C ILE A 72 21.06 1.31 -13.38
N GLU A 73 21.24 1.81 -12.17
CA GLU A 73 20.39 1.47 -11.03
C GLU A 73 19.63 2.69 -10.51
N TRP A 74 18.31 2.57 -10.43
CA TRP A 74 17.44 3.56 -9.81
C TRP A 74 16.88 3.05 -8.49
N SER A 75 16.88 3.92 -7.48
CA SER A 75 16.22 3.70 -6.20
C SER A 75 15.84 5.04 -5.58
N ASP A 76 15.07 5.02 -4.48
CA ASP A 76 14.62 6.25 -3.80
C ASP A 76 15.80 7.18 -3.46
N GLY A 77 15.90 8.31 -4.17
CA GLY A 77 16.96 9.31 -4.02
C GLY A 77 18.27 9.02 -4.76
N LYS A 78 18.37 7.93 -5.54
CA LYS A 78 19.56 7.58 -6.33
C LYS A 78 19.22 7.30 -7.79
N GLY A 79 20.01 7.88 -8.69
CA GLY A 79 19.86 7.75 -10.14
C GLY A 79 19.18 8.97 -10.78
N ASP A 80 19.10 8.95 -12.10
CA ASP A 80 18.52 9.98 -12.96
C ASP A 80 17.03 9.79 -13.24
N TYR A 81 16.35 8.96 -12.44
CA TYR A 81 14.92 8.68 -12.57
C TYR A 81 14.03 9.94 -12.58
N LYS A 82 14.49 11.05 -11.98
CA LYS A 82 13.77 12.32 -11.92
C LYS A 82 13.48 12.92 -13.31
N ASN A 83 14.23 12.50 -14.33
CA ASN A 83 13.98 12.93 -15.71
C ASN A 83 12.78 12.19 -16.33
N TYR A 84 12.39 11.05 -15.78
CA TYR A 84 11.36 10.16 -16.34
C TYR A 84 10.11 10.07 -15.46
N ILE A 85 10.25 10.26 -14.15
CA ILE A 85 9.15 10.25 -13.18
C ILE A 85 9.29 11.38 -12.16
N ASP A 86 8.18 12.07 -11.89
CA ASP A 86 8.11 13.20 -10.96
C ASP A 86 8.34 12.76 -9.50
N LYS A 87 7.85 11.57 -9.13
CA LYS A 87 7.94 11.05 -7.77
C LYS A 87 8.23 9.57 -7.73
N TRP A 88 9.23 9.18 -6.93
CA TRP A 88 9.53 7.78 -6.69
C TRP A 88 8.40 7.09 -5.89
N PRO A 89 7.82 5.99 -6.39
CA PRO A 89 6.76 5.28 -5.70
C PRO A 89 7.28 4.56 -4.45
N LYS A 90 6.40 4.34 -3.48
CA LYS A 90 6.68 3.53 -2.28
C LYS A 90 5.89 2.23 -2.36
N VAL A 91 6.47 1.14 -1.85
CA VAL A 91 5.79 -0.15 -1.80
C VAL A 91 4.58 -0.04 -0.86
N PRO A 92 3.35 -0.36 -1.33
CA PRO A 92 2.15 -0.28 -0.49
C PRO A 92 2.24 -1.19 0.74
N LYS A 93 1.85 -0.66 1.91
CA LYS A 93 1.77 -1.45 3.15
C LYS A 93 0.55 -2.35 3.13
N GLY A 94 0.74 -3.67 3.18
CA GLY A 94 -0.35 -4.64 3.21
C GLY A 94 -0.22 -5.79 2.21
N LEU A 95 0.88 -5.85 1.46
CA LEU A 95 1.27 -7.03 0.70
C LEU A 95 1.76 -8.12 1.67
N LYS A 96 1.26 -9.34 1.56
CA LYS A 96 1.69 -10.46 2.42
C LYS A 96 2.99 -11.10 1.96
N ASP A 97 3.16 -11.21 0.65
CA ASP A 97 4.24 -11.99 0.04
C ASP A 97 5.50 -11.15 -0.25
N ILE A 98 5.39 -9.82 -0.17
CA ILE A 98 6.48 -8.90 -0.45
C ILE A 98 6.86 -8.13 0.81
N LYS A 99 8.07 -8.40 1.30
CA LYS A 99 8.69 -7.72 2.46
C LYS A 99 9.63 -6.58 2.07
N ALA A 100 9.75 -6.27 0.77
CA ALA A 100 10.61 -5.19 0.31
C ALA A 100 10.00 -3.83 0.67
N ASP A 101 10.77 -2.97 1.31
CA ASP A 101 10.33 -1.62 1.70
C ASP A 101 10.48 -0.59 0.58
N LYS A 102 11.26 -0.90 -0.46
CA LYS A 102 11.61 0.02 -1.54
C LYS A 102 11.63 -0.69 -2.89
N TYR A 103 11.34 0.06 -3.95
CA TYR A 103 11.59 -0.35 -5.32
C TYR A 103 13.05 -0.07 -5.70
N THR A 104 13.63 -1.01 -6.45
CA THR A 104 14.90 -0.88 -7.16
C THR A 104 14.67 -1.26 -8.62
N VAL A 105 15.17 -0.43 -9.53
CA VAL A 105 15.09 -0.69 -10.97
C VAL A 105 16.50 -0.78 -11.52
N THR A 106 16.82 -1.90 -12.14
CA THR A 106 18.09 -2.13 -12.81
C THR A 106 17.84 -2.18 -14.31
N ILE A 107 18.51 -1.30 -15.06
CA ILE A 107 18.41 -1.17 -16.50
C ILE A 107 19.74 -1.62 -17.07
N ASN A 108 19.73 -2.67 -17.89
CA ASN A 108 20.93 -3.19 -18.54
C ASN A 108 20.85 -2.93 -20.06
N PRO A 109 21.56 -1.91 -20.58
CA PRO A 109 21.57 -1.56 -22.00
C PRO A 109 22.16 -2.64 -22.92
N LYS A 110 23.07 -3.49 -22.41
CA LYS A 110 23.73 -4.54 -23.19
C LYS A 110 22.79 -5.68 -23.56
N ASP A 111 21.91 -6.04 -22.63
CA ASP A 111 20.97 -7.14 -22.77
C ASP A 111 19.52 -6.64 -23.01
N SER A 112 19.34 -5.32 -23.11
CA SER A 112 18.02 -4.69 -23.21
C SER A 112 17.05 -5.12 -22.09
N SER A 113 17.57 -5.51 -20.94
CA SER A 113 16.78 -6.06 -19.83
C SER A 113 16.50 -5.01 -18.75
N ILE A 114 15.26 -5.02 -18.25
CA ILE A 114 14.78 -4.16 -17.18
C ILE A 114 14.30 -5.06 -16.06
N ILE A 115 14.94 -4.94 -14.89
CA ILE A 115 14.60 -5.72 -13.70
C ILE A 115 14.06 -4.75 -12.66
N ILE A 116 12.83 -5.01 -12.20
CA ILE A 116 12.20 -4.23 -11.14
C ILE A 116 12.00 -5.17 -9.96
N ASN A 117 12.57 -4.80 -8.82
CA ASN A 117 12.41 -5.52 -7.58
C ASN A 117 11.79 -4.59 -6.52
N PRO A 118 10.77 -5.01 -5.78
CA PRO A 118 9.96 -6.22 -5.96
C PRO A 118 9.25 -6.30 -7.32
N GLY A 119 9.14 -7.51 -7.87
CA GLY A 119 8.44 -7.81 -9.12
C GLY A 119 6.91 -7.87 -8.98
N PRO A 120 6.17 -7.97 -10.09
CA PRO A 120 4.70 -7.92 -10.08
C PRO A 120 4.10 -9.12 -9.34
N ILE A 121 2.91 -8.91 -8.77
CA ILE A 121 2.13 -9.93 -8.06
C ILE A 121 0.91 -10.26 -8.92
N GLU A 122 0.65 -11.53 -9.16
CA GLU A 122 -0.58 -12.01 -9.83
C GLU A 122 -1.81 -12.01 -8.91
#